data_AF-A0A7C1LKK4-F1
#
_entry.id   AF-A0A7C1LKK4-F1
#
_cell.length_a   1.000
_cell.length_b   1.000
_cell.length_c   1.000
_cell.angle_alpha   90.00
_cell.angle_beta   90.00
_cell.angle_gamma   90.00
#
_symmetry.space_group_name_H-M   'P 1'
#
loop_
_entity.id
_entity.type
_entity.pdbx_description
1 polymer ?
#
loop_
_entity_poly.entity_id
_entity_poly.type
_entity_poly.pdbx_seq_one_letter_code
_entity_poly.pdbx_strand_id
1 'polypeptide(L)'
;MKFQNEKHQVVVKPYSTIRDAWVTHCPECGFIIKFAEEIGKKEQLFDPSLIKKLIGFKEFGNTYQYNYVPQEKPYMDFLDYYIEKVDNARSRIKSALAEIDFIHWGSPYQEWKHDRNVDAFKFLVKFYTNLEDYCQTRIEDPNNKDMDQKISELNLPEDLNNNMQDIRILRNQIVHEAYEITEEEEVKIEDTYIQFMYWLVSTYLRPLGLDKIKIEPEYTFLDITKINYEIREFLHLYLGSTLRIKNFYDKFLTPLLKELGIHIENSKSLD
;
A
#
# COMPACT_ATOMS: atom_id res chain seq x y z
N MET A 1 -0.24 45.39 -7.59
CA MET A 1 -0.93 44.08 -7.41
C MET A 1 0.16 43.07 -7.05
N LYS A 2 0.24 42.61 -5.80
CA LYS A 2 1.26 41.66 -5.33
C LYS A 2 0.63 40.27 -5.27
N PHE A 3 1.30 39.28 -5.86
CA PHE A 3 0.87 37.88 -5.79
C PHE A 3 1.06 37.35 -4.36
N GLN A 4 0.11 36.56 -3.86
CA GLN A 4 0.17 36.00 -2.49
C GLN A 4 1.13 34.80 -2.35
N ASN A 5 1.80 34.36 -3.42
CA ASN A 5 2.69 33.20 -3.41
C ASN A 5 3.83 33.32 -4.44
N GLU A 6 4.73 34.30 -4.24
CA GLU A 6 5.88 34.55 -5.13
C GLU A 6 6.83 33.33 -5.28
N LYS A 7 6.79 32.35 -4.37
CA LYS A 7 7.63 31.15 -4.39
C LYS A 7 7.28 30.11 -5.47
N HIS A 8 6.06 30.11 -6.00
CA HIS A 8 5.58 29.12 -6.97
C HIS A 8 5.38 29.69 -8.38
N GLN A 9 5.84 30.93 -8.62
CA GLN A 9 5.92 31.44 -9.98
C GLN A 9 7.11 30.81 -10.69
N VAL A 10 6.86 30.13 -11.81
CA VAL A 10 7.91 29.90 -12.81
C VAL A 10 8.29 31.27 -13.35
N VAL A 11 9.32 31.87 -12.76
CA VAL A 11 10.02 32.99 -13.39
C VAL A 11 10.77 32.39 -14.55
N VAL A 12 10.18 32.47 -15.75
CA VAL A 12 10.87 32.19 -17.01
C VAL A 12 12.02 33.20 -17.06
N LYS A 13 13.22 32.77 -16.62
CA LYS A 13 14.43 33.56 -16.75
C LYS A 13 14.59 33.89 -18.24
N PRO A 14 15.27 34.98 -18.63
CA PRO A 14 15.36 35.45 -20.03
C PRO A 14 16.02 34.48 -21.03
N TYR A 15 16.25 33.23 -20.64
CA TYR A 15 17.14 32.26 -21.28
C TYR A 15 16.54 30.84 -21.35
N SER A 16 15.22 30.67 -21.20
CA SER A 16 14.54 29.39 -21.43
C SER A 16 13.56 29.48 -22.59
N THR A 17 13.47 28.40 -23.37
CA THR A 17 12.48 28.25 -24.45
C THR A 17 11.58 27.05 -24.14
N ILE A 18 10.32 27.13 -24.55
CA ILE A 18 9.32 26.07 -24.35
C ILE A 18 9.08 25.39 -25.69
N ARG A 19 9.31 24.09 -25.77
CA ARG A 19 8.92 23.27 -26.92
C ARG A 19 7.67 22.50 -26.52
N ASP A 20 6.58 22.80 -27.23
CA ASP A 20 5.20 22.38 -26.97
C ASP A 20 4.66 22.73 -25.57
N ALA A 21 3.39 23.14 -25.57
CA ALA A 21 2.72 23.55 -24.35
C ALA A 21 1.23 23.30 -24.50
N TRP A 22 0.63 22.77 -23.45
CA TRP A 22 -0.81 22.72 -23.33
C TRP A 22 -1.28 23.71 -22.26
N VAL A 23 -2.48 24.23 -22.49
CA VAL A 23 -3.03 25.34 -21.74
C VAL A 23 -4.32 24.87 -21.10
N THR A 24 -4.46 25.10 -19.79
CA THR A 24 -5.70 24.86 -19.07
C THR A 24 -6.12 26.08 -18.28
N HIS A 25 -7.37 26.08 -17.83
CA HIS A 25 -7.97 27.17 -17.06
C HIS A 25 -8.17 26.73 -15.62
N CYS A 26 -7.68 27.51 -14.66
CA CYS A 26 -7.98 27.35 -13.23
C CYS A 26 -9.35 27.95 -12.93
N PRO A 27 -10.40 27.14 -12.68
CA PRO A 27 -11.75 27.67 -12.47
C PRO A 27 -11.89 28.45 -11.15
N GLU A 28 -11.09 28.13 -10.13
CA GLU A 28 -11.14 28.79 -8.82
C GLU A 28 -10.45 30.16 -8.81
N CYS A 29 -9.43 30.33 -9.65
CA CYS A 29 -8.56 31.49 -9.62
C CYS A 29 -8.57 32.32 -10.91
N GLY A 30 -9.26 31.86 -11.95
CA GLY A 30 -9.46 32.59 -13.22
C GLY A 30 -8.19 32.74 -14.07
N PHE A 31 -7.13 31.99 -13.75
CA PHE A 31 -5.84 32.08 -14.45
C PHE A 31 -5.73 31.01 -15.54
N ILE A 32 -5.02 31.39 -16.61
CA ILE A 32 -4.56 30.49 -17.67
C ILE A 32 -3.25 29.86 -17.20
N ILE A 33 -3.23 28.55 -17.01
CA ILE A 33 -2.05 27.76 -16.65
C ILE A 33 -1.47 27.17 -17.92
N LYS A 34 -0.19 27.46 -18.20
CA LYS A 34 0.54 26.92 -19.34
C LYS A 34 1.57 25.91 -18.84
N PHE A 35 1.40 24.65 -19.19
CA PHE A 35 2.35 23.59 -18.91
C PHE A 35 3.32 23.48 -20.08
N ALA A 36 4.62 23.53 -19.80
CA ALA A 36 5.67 23.33 -20.79
C ALA A 36 6.00 21.85 -20.86
N GLU A 37 5.92 21.25 -22.06
CA GLU A 37 6.22 19.83 -22.28
C GLU A 37 7.73 19.59 -22.25
N GLU A 38 8.54 20.52 -22.77
CA GLU A 38 9.99 20.54 -22.61
C GLU A 38 10.50 21.96 -22.31
N ILE A 39 11.34 22.09 -21.28
CA ILE A 39 12.04 23.35 -20.97
C ILE A 39 13.49 23.23 -21.42
N GLY A 40 13.84 23.95 -22.51
CA GLY A 40 15.21 24.01 -23.00
C GLY A 40 16.04 25.02 -22.21
N LYS A 41 17.21 24.59 -21.70
CA LYS A 41 18.17 25.48 -21.04
C LYS A 41 19.15 26.06 -22.06
N LYS A 42 19.30 27.38 -22.09
CA LYS A 42 20.31 28.04 -22.93
C LYS A 42 21.71 27.79 -22.36
N GLU A 43 22.56 27.16 -23.17
CA GLU A 43 23.95 26.85 -22.83
C GLU A 43 24.88 27.50 -23.84
N GLN A 44 25.99 28.09 -23.38
CA GLN A 44 26.99 28.69 -24.26
C GLN A 44 27.86 27.59 -24.86
N LEU A 45 27.95 27.59 -26.18
CA LEU A 45 28.87 26.74 -26.93
C LEU A 45 30.23 27.44 -27.04
N PHE A 46 31.26 26.80 -26.49
CA PHE A 46 32.63 27.31 -26.56
C PHE A 46 33.31 27.05 -27.91
N ASP A 47 32.77 26.13 -28.73
CA ASP A 47 33.30 25.79 -30.05
C ASP A 47 32.36 26.23 -31.19
N PRO A 48 32.76 27.22 -32.02
CA PRO A 48 31.99 27.70 -33.16
C PRO A 48 31.73 26.66 -34.26
N SER A 49 32.53 25.59 -34.32
CA SER A 49 32.36 24.52 -35.32
C SER A 49 31.12 23.65 -35.07
N LEU A 50 30.57 23.69 -33.85
CA LEU A 50 29.40 22.90 -33.43
C LEU A 50 28.05 23.51 -33.85
N ILE A 51 28.02 24.76 -34.32
CA ILE A 51 26.79 25.50 -34.67
C ILE A 51 25.92 24.74 -35.68
N LYS A 52 26.54 24.23 -36.76
CA LYS A 52 25.82 23.49 -37.81
C LYS A 52 25.39 22.10 -37.38
N LYS A 53 26.01 21.54 -36.33
CA LYS A 53 25.81 20.15 -35.90
C LYS A 53 24.72 20.02 -34.82
N LEU A 54 24.50 21.06 -34.02
CA LEU A 54 23.64 21.02 -32.82
C LEU A 54 22.48 22.05 -32.82
N ILE A 55 22.15 22.66 -33.97
CA ILE A 55 21.10 23.69 -34.08
C ILE A 55 21.38 24.87 -33.11
N GLY A 56 22.63 25.36 -33.12
CA GLY A 56 23.03 26.51 -32.32
C GLY A 56 22.66 27.86 -32.94
N PHE A 57 22.50 28.90 -32.12
CA PHE A 57 22.21 30.28 -32.55
C PHE A 57 23.21 31.27 -31.93
N LYS A 58 23.43 32.42 -32.58
CA LYS A 58 24.32 33.48 -32.09
C LYS A 58 23.54 34.60 -31.42
N GLU A 59 24.02 35.05 -30.26
CA GLU A 59 23.45 36.18 -29.54
C GLU A 59 24.58 36.95 -28.84
N PHE A 60 24.62 38.27 -28.98
CA PHE A 60 25.66 39.14 -28.40
C PHE A 60 27.12 38.66 -28.61
N GLY A 61 27.43 38.13 -29.80
CA GLY A 61 28.78 37.67 -30.16
C GLY A 61 29.13 36.26 -29.63
N ASN A 62 28.32 35.69 -28.75
CA ASN A 62 28.48 34.34 -28.24
C ASN A 62 27.58 33.35 -28.99
N THR A 63 27.98 32.09 -28.99
CA THR A 63 27.19 31.00 -29.59
C THR A 63 26.47 30.25 -28.47
N TYR A 64 25.19 29.96 -28.68
CA TYR A 64 24.35 29.25 -27.73
C TYR A 64 23.61 28.08 -28.39
N GLN A 65 23.18 27.12 -27.58
CA GLN A 65 22.19 26.11 -27.96
C GLN A 65 21.18 25.96 -26.83
N TYR A 66 19.97 25.52 -27.15
CA TYR A 66 19.06 25.02 -26.14
C TYR A 66 19.31 23.52 -25.96
N ASN A 67 19.73 23.15 -24.76
CA ASN A 67 19.85 21.76 -24.38
C ASN A 67 18.52 21.30 -23.79
N TYR A 68 17.89 20.32 -24.46
CA TYR A 68 16.70 19.64 -24.01
C TYR A 68 17.17 18.26 -23.54
N VAL A 69 17.64 18.17 -22.30
CA VAL A 69 18.16 16.92 -21.74
C VAL A 69 16.97 15.99 -21.47
N PRO A 70 16.80 14.86 -22.19
CA PRO A 70 15.63 13.98 -22.02
C PRO A 70 15.54 13.32 -20.64
N GLN A 71 16.66 13.35 -19.89
CA GLN A 71 16.78 12.76 -18.56
C GLN A 71 16.22 13.67 -17.46
N GLU A 72 16.15 14.98 -17.71
CA GLU A 72 15.38 15.91 -16.90
C GLU A 72 13.97 15.91 -17.49
N LYS A 73 13.19 14.86 -17.19
CA LYS A 73 11.74 14.91 -17.43
C LYS A 73 11.25 16.28 -16.95
N PRO A 74 10.37 17.00 -17.68
CA PRO A 74 9.70 18.14 -17.09
C PRO A 74 9.15 17.68 -15.73
N TYR A 75 9.25 18.53 -14.69
CA TYR A 75 8.67 18.23 -13.38
C TYR A 75 7.31 17.57 -13.63
N MET A 76 7.15 16.30 -13.23
CA MET A 76 5.88 15.59 -13.38
C MET A 76 4.80 16.51 -12.84
N ASP A 77 3.70 16.65 -13.57
CA ASP A 77 2.62 17.45 -13.03
C ASP A 77 2.10 16.81 -11.72
N PHE A 78 1.36 17.59 -10.94
CA PHE A 78 0.87 17.14 -9.65
C PHE A 78 0.17 15.78 -9.71
N LEU A 79 -0.64 15.57 -10.76
CA LEU A 79 -1.48 14.40 -10.88
C LEU A 79 -0.63 13.17 -11.19
N ASP A 80 0.33 13.30 -12.11
CA ASP A 80 1.23 12.21 -12.48
C ASP A 80 2.07 11.76 -11.28
N TYR A 81 2.62 12.71 -10.51
CA TYR A 81 3.43 12.39 -9.34
C TYR A 81 2.59 11.76 -8.21
N TYR A 82 1.37 12.25 -7.99
CA TYR A 82 0.41 11.64 -7.06
C TYR A 82 0.09 10.20 -7.45
N ILE A 83 -0.26 9.97 -8.71
CA ILE A 83 -0.56 8.63 -9.25
C ILE A 83 0.64 7.71 -9.06
N GLU A 84 1.85 8.17 -9.40
CA GLU A 84 3.06 7.37 -9.23
C GLU A 84 3.26 6.93 -7.77
N LYS A 85 3.12 7.83 -6.80
CA LYS A 85 3.27 7.49 -5.38
C LYS A 85 2.22 6.49 -4.91
N VAL A 86 0.97 6.69 -5.31
CA VAL A 86 -0.14 5.78 -4.97
C VAL A 86 0.07 4.41 -5.60
N ASP A 87 0.41 4.35 -6.88
CA ASP A 87 0.62 3.09 -7.60
C ASP A 87 1.86 2.35 -7.10
N ASN A 88 2.92 3.06 -6.75
CA ASN A 88 4.09 2.48 -6.10
C ASN A 88 3.71 1.81 -4.76
N ALA A 89 2.95 2.52 -3.90
CA ALA A 89 2.48 1.97 -2.63
C ALA A 89 1.59 0.75 -2.85
N ARG A 90 0.61 0.83 -3.76
CA ARG A 90 -0.30 -0.28 -4.11
C ARG A 90 0.46 -1.49 -4.64
N SER A 91 1.43 -1.28 -5.52
CA SER A 91 2.25 -2.36 -6.10
C SER A 91 3.08 -3.07 -5.03
N ARG A 92 3.69 -2.31 -4.11
CA ARG A 92 4.45 -2.86 -2.97
C ARG A 92 3.56 -3.67 -2.03
N ILE A 93 2.36 -3.15 -1.72
CA ILE A 93 1.36 -3.87 -0.91
C ILE A 93 0.95 -5.17 -1.60
N LYS A 94 0.56 -5.12 -2.88
CA LYS A 94 0.19 -6.32 -3.65
C LYS A 94 1.30 -7.36 -3.66
N SER A 95 2.54 -6.93 -3.88
CA SER A 95 3.70 -7.83 -3.93
C SER A 95 3.96 -8.47 -2.57
N ALA A 96 3.85 -7.71 -1.48
CA ALA A 96 4.02 -8.25 -0.13
C ALA A 96 2.90 -9.25 0.24
N LEU A 97 1.67 -8.96 -0.16
CA LEU A 97 0.50 -9.78 0.15
C LEU A 97 0.34 -10.99 -0.78
N ALA A 98 1.03 -11.03 -1.93
CA ALA A 98 1.00 -12.17 -2.86
C ALA A 98 1.56 -13.47 -2.25
N GLU A 99 2.38 -13.34 -1.20
CA GLU A 99 2.92 -14.47 -0.41
C GLU A 99 1.88 -15.12 0.51
N ILE A 100 0.71 -14.48 0.68
CA ILE A 100 -0.40 -15.01 1.49
C ILE A 100 -1.43 -15.61 0.55
N ASP A 101 -1.67 -16.91 0.68
CA ASP A 101 -2.76 -17.57 -0.03
C ASP A 101 -4.10 -17.27 0.63
N PHE A 102 -4.70 -16.12 0.29
CA PHE A 102 -5.98 -15.71 0.83
C PHE A 102 -7.15 -16.62 0.41
N ILE A 103 -7.02 -17.41 -0.65
CA ILE A 103 -8.05 -18.39 -1.00
C ILE A 103 -8.01 -19.49 0.05
N HIS A 104 -6.82 -20.01 0.32
CA HIS A 104 -6.59 -21.02 1.33
C HIS A 104 -7.10 -20.56 2.71
N TRP A 105 -6.78 -19.33 3.13
CA TRP A 105 -7.22 -18.80 4.43
C TRP A 105 -8.67 -18.32 4.48
N GLY A 106 -9.13 -17.58 3.47
CA GLY A 106 -10.41 -16.87 3.48
C GLY A 106 -11.62 -17.75 3.11
N SER A 107 -11.45 -18.72 2.21
CA SER A 107 -12.56 -19.58 1.78
C SER A 107 -13.20 -20.39 2.92
N PRO A 108 -12.43 -21.03 3.83
CA PRO A 108 -13.02 -21.72 4.98
C PRO A 108 -13.87 -20.80 5.87
N TYR A 109 -13.39 -19.58 6.14
CA TYR A 109 -14.13 -18.61 6.96
C TYR A 109 -15.42 -18.16 6.26
N GLN A 110 -15.37 -17.96 4.94
CA GLN A 110 -16.56 -17.64 4.15
C GLN A 110 -17.61 -18.75 4.20
N GLU A 111 -17.20 -20.00 3.97
CA GLU A 111 -18.11 -21.14 4.01
C GLU A 111 -18.82 -21.28 5.36
N TRP A 112 -18.13 -20.90 6.44
CA TRP A 112 -18.64 -20.97 7.80
C TRP A 112 -19.57 -19.81 8.15
N LYS A 113 -19.11 -18.56 8.03
CA LYS A 113 -19.86 -17.39 8.53
C LYS A 113 -20.85 -16.80 7.52
N HIS A 114 -20.59 -16.92 6.22
CA HIS A 114 -21.45 -16.34 5.18
C HIS A 114 -22.34 -17.37 4.53
N ASP A 115 -21.73 -18.41 3.96
CA ASP A 115 -22.49 -19.40 3.18
C ASP A 115 -23.24 -20.39 4.10
N ARG A 116 -22.78 -20.51 5.36
CA ARG A 116 -23.31 -21.43 6.39
C ARG A 116 -23.35 -22.89 5.89
N ASN A 117 -22.41 -23.25 5.03
CA ASN A 117 -22.28 -24.58 4.43
C ASN A 117 -21.50 -25.54 5.34
N VAL A 118 -20.74 -25.00 6.30
CA VAL A 118 -19.96 -25.76 7.27
C VAL A 118 -20.21 -25.22 8.68
N ASP A 119 -20.10 -26.10 9.66
CA ASP A 119 -20.15 -25.77 11.09
C ASP A 119 -18.76 -25.31 11.60
N ALA A 120 -18.74 -24.85 12.85
CA ALA A 120 -17.52 -24.38 13.51
C ALA A 120 -16.45 -25.47 13.62
N PHE A 121 -16.83 -26.74 13.75
CA PHE A 121 -15.90 -27.86 13.81
C PHE A 121 -15.16 -28.03 12.48
N LYS A 122 -15.90 -28.11 11.36
CA LYS A 122 -15.32 -28.23 10.02
C LYS A 122 -14.45 -27.03 9.69
N PHE A 123 -14.86 -25.83 10.08
CA PHE A 123 -14.01 -24.64 9.96
C PHE A 123 -12.72 -24.81 10.74
N LEU A 124 -12.80 -25.21 12.02
CA LEU A 124 -11.64 -25.36 12.89
C LEU A 124 -10.64 -26.40 12.36
N VAL A 125 -11.14 -27.53 11.85
CA VAL A 125 -10.30 -28.55 11.22
C VAL A 125 -9.56 -27.96 10.01
N LYS A 126 -10.27 -27.25 9.11
CA LYS A 126 -9.65 -26.60 7.94
C LYS A 126 -8.63 -25.54 8.36
N PHE A 127 -8.96 -24.71 9.35
CA PHE A 127 -8.05 -23.69 9.88
C PHE A 127 -6.75 -24.31 10.40
N TYR A 128 -6.82 -25.43 11.13
CA TYR A 128 -5.63 -26.13 11.60
C TYR A 128 -4.82 -26.78 10.49
N THR A 129 -5.46 -27.37 9.49
CA THR A 129 -4.76 -27.92 8.32
C THR A 129 -4.00 -26.82 7.59
N ASN A 130 -4.63 -25.67 7.38
CA ASN A 130 -3.98 -24.53 6.74
C ASN A 130 -2.82 -23.97 7.57
N LEU A 131 -2.97 -23.95 8.90
CA LEU A 131 -1.91 -23.57 9.83
C LEU A 131 -0.73 -24.55 9.76
N GLU A 132 -1.01 -25.84 9.69
CA GLU A 132 0.03 -26.87 9.56
C GLU A 132 0.78 -26.72 8.24
N ASP A 133 0.08 -26.53 7.13
CA ASP A 133 0.66 -26.26 5.81
C ASP A 133 1.53 -25.00 5.83
N TYR A 134 1.04 -23.93 6.47
CA TYR A 134 1.82 -22.70 6.64
C TYR A 134 3.09 -22.94 7.46
N CYS A 135 2.98 -23.63 8.60
CA CYS A 135 4.11 -24.00 9.45
C CYS A 135 5.16 -24.82 8.67
N GLN A 136 4.72 -25.74 7.81
CA GLN A 136 5.59 -26.56 6.97
C GLN A 136 6.50 -25.73 6.05
N THR A 137 6.05 -24.54 5.64
CA THR A 137 6.82 -23.64 4.77
C THR A 137 7.66 -22.61 5.52
N ARG A 138 7.41 -22.40 6.81
CA ARG A 138 8.00 -21.30 7.60
C ARG A 138 8.99 -21.75 8.66
N ILE A 139 8.90 -23.00 9.09
CA ILE A 139 9.67 -23.52 10.23
C ILE A 139 10.76 -24.47 9.72
N GLU A 140 11.92 -24.42 10.37
CA GLU A 140 13.01 -25.37 10.09
C GLU A 140 12.69 -26.76 10.62
N ASP A 141 12.97 -27.78 9.80
CA ASP A 141 12.75 -29.19 10.12
C ASP A 141 11.34 -29.51 10.69
N PRO A 142 10.26 -29.13 9.97
CA PRO A 142 8.91 -29.17 10.50
C PRO A 142 8.37 -30.60 10.67
N ASN A 143 8.98 -31.60 10.03
CA ASN A 143 8.55 -33.00 10.13
C ASN A 143 8.90 -33.65 11.49
N ASN A 144 9.89 -33.09 12.19
CA ASN A 144 10.32 -33.56 13.51
C ASN A 144 9.64 -32.80 14.67
N LYS A 145 8.71 -31.89 14.35
CA LYS A 145 8.04 -31.02 15.32
C LYS A 145 6.55 -31.29 15.34
N ASP A 146 5.97 -31.33 16.53
CA ASP A 146 4.52 -31.34 16.67
C ASP A 146 3.92 -29.94 16.46
N MET A 147 2.59 -29.84 16.41
CA MET A 147 1.92 -28.54 16.22
C MET A 147 2.14 -27.56 17.38
N ASP A 148 2.43 -28.02 18.59
CA ASP A 148 2.68 -27.16 19.75
C ASP A 148 4.01 -26.41 19.57
N GLN A 149 5.05 -27.17 19.23
CA GLN A 149 6.37 -26.68 18.91
C GLN A 149 6.32 -25.77 17.68
N LYS A 150 5.58 -26.17 16.64
CA LYS A 150 5.43 -25.36 15.43
C LYS A 150 4.83 -23.99 15.74
N ILE A 151 3.71 -23.94 16.47
CA ILE A 151 3.04 -22.67 16.84
C ILE A 151 3.98 -21.78 17.67
N SER A 152 4.70 -22.37 18.62
CA SER A 152 5.65 -21.63 19.46
C SER A 152 6.79 -20.99 18.66
N GLU A 153 7.26 -21.65 17.59
CA GLU A 153 8.33 -21.14 16.73
C GLU A 153 7.87 -20.09 15.71
N LEU A 154 6.57 -19.90 15.51
CA LEU A 154 6.05 -18.78 14.71
C LEU A 154 6.31 -17.41 15.35
N ASN A 155 6.74 -17.37 16.63
CA ASN A 155 6.99 -16.14 17.40
C ASN A 155 5.76 -15.20 17.39
N LEU A 156 4.59 -15.78 17.63
CA LEU A 156 3.33 -15.05 17.75
C LEU A 156 3.36 -14.14 19.00
N PRO A 157 2.63 -13.01 19.02
CA PRO A 157 2.35 -12.27 20.25
C PRO A 157 1.78 -13.20 21.33
N GLU A 158 2.16 -12.99 22.59
CA GLU A 158 1.85 -13.90 23.71
C GLU A 158 0.35 -14.25 23.79
N ASP A 159 -0.53 -13.24 23.72
CA ASP A 159 -1.99 -13.45 23.75
C ASP A 159 -2.48 -14.31 22.59
N LEU A 160 -1.98 -14.07 21.37
CA LEU A 160 -2.34 -14.88 20.20
C LEU A 160 -1.77 -16.30 20.34
N ASN A 161 -0.56 -16.45 20.83
CA ASN A 161 0.04 -17.77 21.08
C ASN A 161 -0.82 -18.59 22.04
N ASN A 162 -1.25 -17.97 23.16
CA ASN A 162 -2.14 -18.61 24.13
C ASN A 162 -3.48 -19.00 23.49
N ASN A 163 -4.10 -18.10 22.72
CA ASN A 163 -5.33 -18.39 21.99
C ASN A 163 -5.17 -19.55 21.00
N MET A 164 -4.07 -19.60 20.25
CA MET A 164 -3.77 -20.69 19.32
C MET A 164 -3.56 -22.04 20.03
N GLN A 165 -3.02 -22.03 21.25
CA GLN A 165 -2.87 -23.24 22.07
C GLN A 165 -4.23 -23.71 22.63
N ASP A 166 -5.06 -22.79 23.09
CA ASP A 166 -6.40 -23.12 23.58
C ASP A 166 -7.26 -23.73 22.46
N ILE A 167 -7.20 -23.14 21.27
CA ILE A 167 -7.90 -23.64 20.09
C ILE A 167 -7.37 -25.01 19.65
N ARG A 168 -6.10 -25.33 19.93
CA ARG A 168 -5.49 -26.63 19.61
C ARG A 168 -6.02 -27.70 20.54
N ILE A 169 -6.11 -27.37 21.82
CA ILE A 169 -6.70 -28.25 22.84
C ILE A 169 -8.16 -28.53 22.48
N LEU A 170 -8.94 -27.50 22.17
CA LEU A 170 -10.33 -27.63 21.75
C LEU A 170 -10.47 -28.53 20.52
N ARG A 171 -9.67 -28.31 19.47
CA ARG A 171 -9.66 -29.17 18.28
C ARG A 171 -9.40 -30.64 18.65
N ASN A 172 -8.46 -30.90 19.55
CA ASN A 172 -8.14 -32.27 19.96
C ASN A 172 -9.27 -32.91 20.75
N GLN A 173 -9.96 -32.16 21.60
CA GLN A 173 -11.16 -32.62 22.31
C GLN A 173 -12.25 -33.00 21.31
N ILE A 174 -12.59 -32.11 20.36
CA ILE A 174 -13.68 -32.38 19.40
C ILE A 174 -13.38 -33.57 18.47
N VAL A 175 -12.12 -33.78 18.09
CA VAL A 175 -11.76 -34.88 17.17
C VAL A 175 -11.75 -36.24 17.86
N HIS A 176 -11.46 -36.32 19.17
CA HIS A 176 -11.27 -37.58 19.88
C HIS A 176 -12.34 -37.88 20.93
N GLU A 177 -13.12 -36.88 21.31
CA GLU A 177 -14.20 -36.95 22.29
C GLU A 177 -15.49 -36.50 21.60
N ALA A 178 -16.64 -37.09 21.94
CA ALA A 178 -17.93 -36.66 21.41
C ALA A 178 -18.36 -35.31 22.03
N TYR A 179 -17.59 -34.26 21.71
CA TYR A 179 -17.70 -32.92 22.25
C TYR A 179 -18.44 -32.00 21.27
N GLU A 180 -19.42 -31.27 21.77
CA GLU A 180 -20.16 -30.26 21.00
C GLU A 180 -19.60 -28.87 21.31
N ILE A 181 -19.28 -28.11 20.26
CA ILE A 181 -18.75 -26.75 20.37
C ILE A 181 -19.83 -25.83 20.93
N THR A 182 -19.50 -25.12 22.00
CA THR A 182 -20.38 -24.11 22.61
C THR A 182 -20.34 -22.78 21.86
N GLU A 183 -21.34 -21.92 22.07
CA GLU A 183 -21.35 -20.58 21.45
C GLU A 183 -20.14 -19.72 21.86
N GLU A 184 -19.68 -19.83 23.12
CA GLU A 184 -18.52 -19.10 23.62
C GLU A 184 -17.22 -19.54 22.92
N GLU A 185 -17.08 -20.84 22.67
CA GLU A 185 -15.96 -21.39 21.91
C GLU A 185 -16.03 -21.03 20.44
N GLU A 186 -17.22 -20.95 19.86
CA GLU A 186 -17.42 -20.47 18.50
C GLU A 186 -16.88 -19.04 18.33
N VAL A 187 -17.19 -18.16 19.29
CA VAL A 187 -16.65 -16.79 19.32
C VAL A 187 -15.14 -16.81 19.48
N LYS A 188 -14.60 -17.64 20.38
CA LYS A 188 -13.16 -17.76 20.59
C LYS A 188 -12.42 -18.24 19.33
N ILE A 189 -12.98 -19.20 18.60
CA ILE A 189 -12.44 -19.69 17.32
C ILE A 189 -12.38 -18.54 16.30
N GLU A 190 -13.48 -17.81 16.16
CA GLU A 190 -13.56 -16.67 15.23
C GLU A 190 -12.56 -15.58 15.58
N ASP A 191 -12.50 -15.16 16.85
CA ASP A 191 -11.60 -14.09 17.28
C ASP A 191 -10.13 -14.52 17.15
N THR A 192 -9.80 -15.78 17.43
CA THR A 192 -8.44 -16.32 17.23
C THR A 192 -8.04 -16.31 15.76
N TYR A 193 -8.95 -16.73 14.86
CA TYR A 193 -8.71 -16.67 13.41
C TYR A 193 -8.47 -15.22 12.95
N ILE A 194 -9.31 -14.27 13.39
CA ILE A 194 -9.17 -12.86 13.02
C ILE A 194 -7.83 -12.30 13.52
N GLN A 195 -7.43 -12.60 14.76
CA GLN A 195 -6.14 -12.18 15.32
C GLN A 195 -4.95 -12.80 14.57
N PHE A 196 -5.06 -14.08 14.18
CA PHE A 196 -4.03 -14.74 13.39
C PHE A 196 -3.88 -14.09 12.01
N MET A 197 -4.99 -13.86 11.29
CA MET A 197 -4.96 -13.18 9.99
C MET A 197 -4.43 -11.75 10.12
N TYR A 198 -4.75 -11.07 11.22
CA TYR A 198 -4.23 -9.75 11.51
C TYR A 198 -2.72 -9.77 11.67
N TRP A 199 -2.20 -10.69 12.49
CA TRP A 199 -0.76 -10.87 12.69
C TRP A 199 -0.05 -11.21 11.38
N LEU A 200 -0.63 -12.13 10.60
CA LEU A 200 -0.07 -12.58 9.33
C LEU A 200 0.04 -11.41 8.35
N VAL A 201 -1.06 -10.71 8.06
CA VAL A 201 -1.07 -9.55 7.15
C VAL A 201 -0.13 -8.45 7.64
N SER A 202 -0.14 -8.15 8.94
CA SER A 202 0.72 -7.10 9.51
C SER A 202 2.20 -7.43 9.37
N THR A 203 2.58 -8.71 9.48
CA THR A 203 3.97 -9.17 9.32
C THR A 203 4.51 -8.87 7.92
N TYR A 204 3.67 -8.98 6.88
CA TYR A 204 4.06 -8.64 5.50
C TYR A 204 4.01 -7.14 5.19
N LEU A 205 3.10 -6.39 5.83
CA LEU A 205 2.91 -4.97 5.52
C LEU A 205 3.82 -4.04 6.33
N ARG A 206 4.14 -4.35 7.59
CA ARG A 206 5.01 -3.50 8.44
C ARG A 206 6.36 -3.16 7.80
N PRO A 207 7.09 -4.11 7.17
CA PRO A 207 8.38 -3.82 6.53
C PRO A 207 8.30 -2.79 5.40
N LEU A 208 7.10 -2.54 4.84
CA LEU A 208 6.92 -1.56 3.78
C LEU A 208 7.06 -0.11 4.28
N GLY A 209 6.89 0.15 5.58
CA GLY A 209 6.99 1.50 6.15
C GLY A 209 6.07 2.50 5.45
N LEU A 210 4.79 2.16 5.33
CA LEU A 210 3.78 2.97 4.64
C LEU A 210 3.56 4.34 5.32
N ASP A 211 3.83 4.44 6.62
CA ASP A 211 3.90 5.67 7.42
C ASP A 211 5.06 6.59 7.02
N LYS A 212 6.06 6.06 6.31
CA LYS A 212 7.31 6.76 5.95
C LYS A 212 7.38 7.15 4.48
N ILE A 213 6.25 7.17 3.77
CA ILE A 213 6.20 7.65 2.38
C ILE A 213 6.68 9.11 2.37
N LYS A 214 7.81 9.34 1.68
CA LYS A 214 8.41 10.67 1.55
C LYS A 214 7.89 11.35 0.30
N ILE A 215 7.61 12.64 0.45
CA ILE A 215 7.31 13.54 -0.65
C ILE A 215 8.56 14.37 -0.93
N GLU A 216 9.00 14.33 -2.18
CA GLU A 216 10.10 15.12 -2.70
C GLU A 216 9.86 16.63 -2.43
N PRO A 217 10.89 17.42 -2.08
CA PRO A 217 10.74 18.84 -1.71
C PRO A 217 10.00 19.69 -2.73
N GLU A 218 10.09 19.33 -4.01
CA GLU A 218 9.45 20.01 -5.13
C GLU A 218 7.93 19.79 -5.17
N TYR A 219 7.43 18.79 -4.43
CA TYR A 219 6.04 18.37 -4.36
C TYR A 219 5.44 18.56 -2.96
N THR A 220 6.03 19.38 -2.09
CA THR A 220 5.57 19.57 -0.69
C THR A 220 4.13 20.08 -0.54
N PHE A 221 3.53 20.54 -1.63
CA PHE A 221 2.11 20.91 -1.69
C PHE A 221 1.18 19.70 -1.78
N LEU A 222 1.70 18.50 -2.05
CA LEU A 222 0.95 17.25 -2.02
C LEU A 222 0.66 16.86 -0.57
N ASP A 223 -0.62 16.71 -0.28
CA ASP A 223 -1.08 16.26 1.03
C ASP A 223 -0.96 14.74 1.17
N ILE A 224 -0.07 14.31 2.07
CA ILE A 224 0.16 12.89 2.37
C ILE A 224 -1.11 12.18 2.84
N THR A 225 -2.07 12.91 3.41
CA THR A 225 -3.36 12.40 3.86
C THR A 225 -4.17 11.83 2.69
N LYS A 226 -4.05 12.41 1.49
CA LYS A 226 -4.70 11.89 0.28
C LYS A 226 -4.10 10.55 -0.16
N ILE A 227 -2.77 10.41 -0.11
CA ILE A 227 -2.11 9.13 -0.41
C ILE A 227 -2.53 8.07 0.62
N ASN A 228 -2.56 8.44 1.91
CA ASN A 228 -3.01 7.54 2.98
C ASN A 228 -4.45 7.07 2.77
N TYR A 229 -5.33 7.97 2.30
CA TYR A 229 -6.70 7.63 1.94
C TYR A 229 -6.73 6.59 0.79
N GLU A 230 -5.99 6.79 -0.30
CA GLU A 230 -5.96 5.83 -1.41
C GLU A 230 -5.40 4.46 -1.02
N ILE A 231 -4.40 4.43 -0.13
CA ILE A 231 -3.84 3.20 0.42
C ILE A 231 -4.88 2.49 1.29
N ARG A 232 -5.60 3.24 2.12
CA ARG A 232 -6.68 2.72 2.96
C ARG A 232 -7.80 2.10 2.12
N GLU A 233 -8.31 2.82 1.12
CA GLU A 233 -9.36 2.32 0.24
C GLU A 233 -8.88 1.08 -0.53
N PHE A 234 -7.61 1.08 -0.97
CA PHE A 234 -7.02 -0.08 -1.62
C PHE A 234 -6.97 -1.30 -0.68
N LEU A 235 -6.50 -1.14 0.56
CA LEU A 235 -6.48 -2.22 1.56
C LEU A 235 -7.90 -2.68 1.91
N HIS A 236 -8.86 -1.75 2.01
CA HIS A 236 -10.26 -2.07 2.25
C HIS A 236 -10.81 -3.00 1.19
N LEU A 237 -10.67 -2.64 -0.09
CA LEU A 237 -11.15 -3.43 -1.21
C LEU A 237 -10.39 -4.75 -1.35
N TYR A 238 -9.06 -4.70 -1.24
CA TYR A 238 -8.22 -5.88 -1.45
C TYR A 238 -8.42 -6.93 -0.36
N LEU A 239 -8.31 -6.55 0.91
CA LEU A 239 -8.45 -7.49 2.04
C LEU A 239 -9.91 -7.80 2.38
N GLY A 240 -10.82 -6.84 2.20
CA GLY A 240 -12.25 -7.06 2.46
C GLY A 240 -12.85 -8.08 1.50
N SER A 241 -12.47 -8.04 0.22
CA SER A 241 -12.94 -9.00 -0.78
C SER A 241 -12.38 -10.42 -0.59
N THR A 242 -11.17 -10.54 -0.04
CA THR A 242 -10.48 -11.81 0.14
C THR A 242 -10.76 -12.47 1.49
N LEU A 243 -10.73 -11.72 2.59
CA LEU A 243 -10.93 -12.25 3.94
C LEU A 243 -12.40 -12.38 4.33
N ARG A 244 -13.25 -11.48 3.81
CA ARG A 244 -14.69 -11.45 4.08
C ARG A 244 -15.05 -11.49 5.58
N ILE A 245 -14.22 -10.93 6.46
CA ILE A 245 -14.50 -10.90 7.90
C ILE A 245 -15.76 -10.08 8.17
N LYS A 246 -16.65 -10.57 9.05
CA LYS A 246 -17.83 -9.79 9.45
C LYS A 246 -17.39 -8.55 10.22
N ASN A 247 -17.99 -7.39 9.91
CA ASN A 247 -17.55 -6.09 10.45
C ASN A 247 -16.06 -5.84 10.18
N PHE A 248 -15.59 -6.19 8.98
CA PHE A 248 -14.19 -6.12 8.55
C PHE A 248 -13.52 -4.78 8.89
N TYR A 249 -14.24 -3.67 8.68
CA TYR A 249 -13.69 -2.33 8.92
C TYR A 249 -13.25 -2.13 10.37
N ASP A 250 -14.11 -2.50 11.33
CA ASP A 250 -13.86 -2.29 12.76
C ASP A 250 -12.98 -3.38 13.36
N LYS A 251 -13.26 -4.64 13.02
CA LYS A 251 -12.57 -5.80 13.61
C LYS A 251 -11.16 -6.01 13.05
N PHE A 252 -10.87 -5.54 11.83
CA PHE A 252 -9.63 -5.87 11.14
C PHE A 252 -8.91 -4.66 10.56
N LEU A 253 -9.59 -3.90 9.67
CA LEU A 253 -8.92 -2.87 8.90
C LEU A 253 -8.47 -1.69 9.77
N THR A 254 -9.34 -1.19 10.64
CA THR A 254 -9.03 -0.05 11.51
C THR A 254 -7.83 -0.32 12.43
N PRO A 255 -7.78 -1.45 13.17
CA PRO A 255 -6.58 -1.84 13.91
C PRO A 255 -5.34 -1.93 13.03
N LEU A 256 -5.46 -2.50 11.81
CA LEU A 256 -4.33 -2.70 10.91
C LEU A 256 -3.75 -1.36 10.44
N LEU A 257 -4.61 -0.44 10.02
CA LEU A 257 -4.18 0.90 9.59
C LEU A 257 -3.47 1.65 10.72
N LYS A 258 -3.98 1.54 11.95
CA LYS A 258 -3.35 2.14 13.13
C LYS A 258 -1.95 1.56 13.36
N GLU A 259 -1.79 0.25 13.24
CA GLU A 259 -0.47 -0.39 13.36
C GLU A 259 0.48 0.01 12.22
N LEU A 260 -0.03 0.19 11.01
CA LEU A 260 0.74 0.65 9.86
C LEU A 260 1.05 2.17 9.90
N GLY A 261 0.59 2.89 10.93
CA GLY A 261 0.77 4.34 11.06
C GLY A 261 -0.04 5.17 10.04
N ILE A 262 -1.06 4.56 9.42
CA ILE A 262 -1.93 5.23 8.45
C ILE A 262 -3.09 5.85 9.24
N HIS A 263 -3.04 7.17 9.40
CA HIS A 263 -4.06 7.90 10.16
C HIS A 263 -5.42 7.90 9.47
N ILE A 264 -6.45 7.54 10.25
CA ILE A 264 -7.84 7.67 9.87
C ILE A 264 -8.31 9.01 10.44
N GLU A 265 -8.27 10.08 9.64
CA GLU A 265 -9.14 11.22 9.95
C GLU A 265 -10.59 10.72 9.80
N ASN A 266 -11.46 11.06 10.75
CA ASN A 266 -12.85 10.60 10.84
C ASN A 266 -13.62 10.89 9.53
N SER A 267 -13.48 10.02 8.53
CA SER A 267 -14.40 9.92 7.42
C SER A 267 -15.62 9.21 7.97
N LYS A 268 -16.76 9.91 7.93
CA LYS A 268 -18.10 9.36 8.14
C LYS A 268 -18.20 7.92 7.64
N SER A 269 -18.83 7.07 8.44
CA SER A 269 -19.06 5.65 8.15
C SER A 269 -19.31 5.42 6.66
N LEU A 270 -18.39 4.71 6.03
CA LEU A 270 -18.66 4.03 4.77
C LEU A 270 -19.33 2.72 5.20
N ASP A 271 -20.63 2.81 5.43
CA ASP A 271 -21.55 1.67 5.52
C ASP A 271 -21.78 1.07 4.13
#